data_AF-A0A936S1S5-F1
#
_entry.id   AF-A0A936S1S5-F1
#
_cell.length_a   1.000
_cell.length_b   1.000
_cell.length_c   1.000
_cell.angle_alpha   90.00
_cell.angle_beta   90.00
_cell.angle_gamma   90.00
#
_symmetry.space_group_name_H-M   'P 1'
#
loop_
_entity.id
_entity.type
_entity.pdbx_description
1 polymer ?
#
loop_
_entity_poly.entity_id
_entity_poly.type
_entity_poly.pdbx_seq_one_letter_code
_entity_poly.pdbx_strand_id
1 'polypeptide(L)'
;MRDSISVFLFEALDIRGSIVQLGDTWKAIQAQRNYPAQVGTLVGQMCAISVLIAASLKQPGRLTFQLSGTGSVPLLVVDCNEALNVRGFAKYGAATSSAIGDLLGDGKLLMSLDTPDAPQPYQSYVPIEGSTLAEVFQSYLTRSEQQSTALLLVADENTAAGLLLQKLPDADQKDPDGWNRITLLAQTLKENEIFRSVEPRVSLLSRRSNGAA
;
A
#
# COMPACT_ATOMS: atom_id res chain seq x y z
N MET A 1 -17.22 -0.42 8.90
CA MET A 1 -16.71 -1.54 8.08
C MET A 1 -15.46 -1.97 8.80
N ARG A 2 -15.36 -3.22 9.25
CA ARG A 2 -14.28 -3.58 10.18
C ARG A 2 -12.93 -3.56 9.49
N ASP A 3 -11.91 -3.15 10.24
CA ASP A 3 -10.53 -3.16 9.80
C ASP A 3 -10.02 -4.61 9.73
N SER A 4 -9.24 -4.93 8.70
CA SER A 4 -8.64 -6.26 8.53
C SER A 4 -7.35 -6.20 7.73
N ILE A 5 -6.39 -7.05 8.09
CA ILE A 5 -5.20 -7.36 7.31
C ILE A 5 -5.14 -8.88 7.17
N SER A 6 -4.87 -9.39 5.97
CA SER A 6 -4.66 -10.81 5.76
C SER A 6 -3.44 -11.02 4.87
N VAL A 7 -2.54 -11.86 5.34
CA VAL A 7 -1.37 -12.31 4.60
C VAL A 7 -1.66 -13.72 4.11
N PHE A 8 -1.30 -14.01 2.87
CA PHE A 8 -1.53 -15.29 2.23
C PHE A 8 -0.37 -15.65 1.30
N LEU A 9 -0.32 -16.92 0.90
CA LEU A 9 0.68 -17.47 0.01
C LEU A 9 -0.02 -18.26 -1.10
N PHE A 10 0.29 -17.94 -2.35
CA PHE A 10 -0.01 -18.83 -3.45
C PHE A 10 1.07 -19.91 -3.50
N GLU A 11 0.88 -20.97 -2.72
CA GLU A 11 1.87 -22.05 -2.57
C GLU A 11 2.28 -22.63 -3.92
N ALA A 12 1.35 -22.79 -4.86
CA ALA A 12 1.65 -23.32 -6.19
C ALA A 12 2.51 -22.39 -7.06
N LEU A 13 2.59 -21.10 -6.73
CA LEU A 13 3.27 -20.08 -7.53
C LEU A 13 4.49 -19.47 -6.82
N ASP A 14 4.69 -19.77 -5.53
CA ASP A 14 5.65 -19.08 -4.64
C ASP A 14 5.51 -17.55 -4.73
N ILE A 15 4.26 -17.08 -4.57
CA ILE A 15 3.93 -15.65 -4.56
C ILE A 15 3.23 -15.34 -3.24
N ARG A 16 3.84 -14.46 -2.45
CA ARG A 16 3.27 -13.94 -1.22
C ARG A 16 2.32 -12.80 -1.55
N GLY A 17 1.20 -12.72 -0.84
CA GLY A 17 0.29 -11.60 -0.92
C GLY A 17 -0.16 -11.11 0.44
N SER A 18 -0.56 -9.84 0.49
CA SER A 18 -1.26 -9.26 1.62
C SER A 18 -2.34 -8.30 1.15
N ILE A 19 -3.47 -8.31 1.84
CA ILE A 19 -4.60 -7.41 1.58
C ILE A 19 -5.01 -6.72 2.87
N VAL A 20 -5.10 -5.40 2.81
CA VAL A 20 -5.53 -4.55 3.92
C VAL A 20 -6.84 -3.87 3.58
N GLN A 21 -7.66 -3.70 4.60
CA GLN A 21 -8.87 -2.91 4.54
C GLN A 21 -9.02 -2.13 5.85
N LEU A 22 -9.08 -0.81 5.74
CA LEU A 22 -9.23 0.14 6.84
C LEU A 22 -10.56 0.86 6.63
N GLY A 23 -11.55 0.52 7.44
CA GLY A 23 -12.85 1.18 7.44
C GLY A 23 -13.03 2.07 8.66
N ASP A 24 -13.12 1.50 9.85
CA ASP A 24 -13.38 2.25 11.09
C ASP A 24 -12.16 3.10 11.47
N THR A 25 -10.94 2.57 11.34
CA THR A 25 -9.70 3.34 11.51
C THR A 25 -9.58 4.47 10.50
N TRP A 26 -9.91 4.22 9.23
CA TRP A 26 -9.84 5.26 8.19
C TRP A 26 -10.83 6.40 8.46
N LYS A 27 -12.09 6.06 8.82
CA LYS A 27 -13.10 7.04 9.26
C LYS A 27 -12.63 7.88 10.43
N ALA A 28 -11.95 7.28 11.41
CA ALA A 28 -11.38 8.02 12.53
C ALA A 28 -10.25 8.97 12.10
N ILE A 29 -9.37 8.56 11.18
CA ILE A 29 -8.25 9.38 10.69
C ILE A 29 -8.75 10.64 9.96
N GLN A 30 -9.75 10.50 9.09
CA GLN A 30 -10.29 11.62 8.30
C GLN A 30 -11.35 12.46 9.04
N ALA A 31 -11.82 12.00 10.20
CA ALA A 31 -12.84 12.70 10.97
C ALA A 31 -12.45 14.16 11.25
N GLN A 32 -13.36 15.09 10.95
CA GLN A 32 -13.18 16.53 11.17
C GLN A 32 -11.97 17.16 10.44
N ARG A 33 -11.38 16.46 9.45
CA ARG A 33 -10.26 16.97 8.65
C ARG A 33 -10.69 17.76 7.42
N ASN A 34 -11.93 17.55 6.96
CA ASN A 34 -12.51 18.18 5.76
C ASN A 34 -11.62 18.05 4.51
N TYR A 35 -10.99 16.90 4.33
CA TYR A 35 -10.14 16.64 3.16
C TYR A 35 -10.98 16.69 1.87
N PRO A 36 -10.55 17.45 0.85
CA PRO A 36 -11.02 17.25 -0.51
C PRO A 36 -10.80 15.80 -0.94
N ALA A 37 -11.65 15.28 -1.82
CA ALA A 37 -11.64 13.87 -2.20
C ALA A 37 -10.22 13.39 -2.62
N GLN A 38 -9.51 14.18 -3.41
CA GLN A 38 -8.16 13.86 -3.90
C GLN A 38 -7.13 13.76 -2.76
N VAL A 39 -7.22 14.62 -1.76
CA VAL A 39 -6.35 14.59 -0.56
C VAL A 39 -6.73 13.40 0.32
N GLY A 40 -8.03 13.15 0.50
CA GLY A 40 -8.54 12.00 1.24
C GLY A 40 -8.05 10.68 0.63
N THR A 41 -8.16 10.51 -0.69
CA THR A 41 -7.65 9.34 -1.40
C THR A 41 -6.14 9.17 -1.19
N LEU A 42 -5.34 10.24 -1.32
CA LEU A 42 -3.89 10.17 -1.10
C LEU A 42 -3.55 9.71 0.33
N VAL A 43 -4.18 10.31 1.35
CA VAL A 43 -3.93 9.96 2.77
C VAL A 43 -4.39 8.52 3.06
N GLY A 44 -5.54 8.12 2.54
CA GLY A 44 -6.07 6.75 2.71
C GLY A 44 -5.14 5.72 2.07
N GLN A 45 -4.71 5.95 0.83
CA GLN A 45 -3.75 5.06 0.16
C GLN A 45 -2.41 4.99 0.91
N MET A 46 -1.90 6.12 1.42
CA MET A 46 -0.71 6.16 2.28
C MET A 46 -0.89 5.35 3.57
N CYS A 47 -2.06 5.40 4.21
CA CYS A 47 -2.35 4.57 5.38
C CYS A 47 -2.36 3.07 5.02
N ALA A 48 -3.01 2.70 3.91
CA ALA A 48 -3.08 1.32 3.46
C ALA A 48 -1.68 0.74 3.16
N ILE A 49 -0.84 1.43 2.38
CA ILE A 49 0.52 0.95 2.08
C ILE A 49 1.40 0.89 3.33
N SER A 50 1.22 1.80 4.28
CA SER A 50 1.96 1.77 5.55
C SER A 50 1.67 0.52 6.36
N VAL A 51 0.40 0.11 6.44
CA VAL A 51 0.01 -1.14 7.11
C VAL A 51 0.50 -2.36 6.34
N LEU A 52 0.41 -2.35 5.00
CA LEU A 52 0.92 -3.46 4.17
C LEU A 52 2.42 -3.69 4.36
N ILE A 53 3.22 -2.61 4.35
CA ILE A 53 4.68 -2.71 4.56
C ILE A 53 4.97 -3.13 6.00
N ALA A 54 4.33 -2.51 6.99
CA ALA A 54 4.54 -2.85 8.40
C ALA A 54 4.20 -4.32 8.70
N ALA A 55 3.12 -4.85 8.14
CA ALA A 55 2.72 -6.26 8.29
C ALA A 55 3.66 -7.25 7.57
N SER A 56 4.47 -6.77 6.62
CA SER A 56 5.47 -7.58 5.91
C SER A 56 6.84 -7.60 6.58
N LEU A 57 7.08 -6.74 7.58
CA LEU A 57 8.35 -6.68 8.30
C LEU A 57 8.65 -8.01 9.02
N LYS A 58 9.92 -8.42 8.97
CA LYS A 58 10.39 -9.64 9.67
C LYS A 58 10.47 -9.46 11.19
N GLN A 59 10.70 -8.23 11.64
CA GLN A 59 10.77 -7.86 13.04
C GLN A 59 9.76 -6.75 13.34
N PRO A 60 9.17 -6.72 14.54
CA PRO A 60 8.32 -5.61 14.97
C PRO A 60 9.07 -4.27 14.87
N GLY A 61 8.41 -3.25 14.35
CA GLY A 61 8.99 -1.92 14.21
C GLY A 61 7.93 -0.87 13.94
N ARG A 62 8.30 0.39 14.16
CA ARG A 62 7.48 1.56 13.87
C ARG A 62 7.89 2.15 12.52
N LEU A 63 6.95 2.20 11.60
CA LEU A 63 7.12 2.71 10.26
C LEU A 63 6.48 4.10 10.14
N THR A 64 7.28 5.09 9.80
CA THR A 64 6.81 6.45 9.54
C THR A 64 7.11 6.84 8.09
N PHE A 65 6.10 7.32 7.39
CA PHE A 65 6.26 8.02 6.13
C PHE A 65 6.04 9.50 6.33
N GLN A 66 6.96 10.30 5.82
CA GLN A 66 6.82 11.74 5.75
C GLN A 66 7.03 12.20 4.31
N LEU A 67 6.00 12.84 3.79
CA LEU A 67 6.02 13.54 2.52
C LEU A 67 6.07 15.03 2.79
N SER A 68 7.03 15.72 2.17
CA SER A 68 7.10 17.18 2.16
C SER A 68 7.23 17.66 0.71
N GLY A 69 6.41 18.62 0.29
CA GLY A 69 6.38 19.05 -1.11
C GLY A 69 5.92 20.50 -1.32
N THR A 70 5.92 20.92 -2.58
CA THR A 70 5.50 22.27 -3.01
C THR A 70 4.11 22.30 -3.64
N GLY A 71 3.48 21.13 -3.80
CA GLY A 71 2.13 20.99 -4.36
C GLY A 71 1.01 21.31 -3.38
N SER A 72 -0.19 20.88 -3.73
CA SER A 72 -1.40 21.12 -2.92
C SER A 72 -1.40 20.40 -1.57
N VAL A 73 -0.52 19.41 -1.37
CA VAL A 73 -0.29 18.69 -0.12
C VAL A 73 1.15 18.92 0.33
N PRO A 74 1.45 20.05 1.00
CA PRO A 74 2.82 20.40 1.37
C PRO A 74 3.41 19.51 2.47
N LEU A 75 2.56 18.83 3.24
CA LEU A 75 2.98 17.88 4.28
C LEU A 75 1.96 16.75 4.39
N LEU A 76 2.43 15.51 4.33
CA LEU A 76 1.67 14.32 4.72
C LEU A 76 2.55 13.44 5.59
N VAL A 77 2.03 13.03 6.75
CA VAL A 77 2.71 12.10 7.66
C VAL A 77 1.78 10.94 7.94
N VAL A 78 2.29 9.72 7.79
CA VAL A 78 1.63 8.50 8.25
C VAL A 78 2.59 7.77 9.19
N ASP A 79 2.06 7.32 10.30
CA ASP A 79 2.78 6.58 11.33
C ASP A 79 2.04 5.28 11.62
N CYS A 80 2.74 4.15 11.55
CA CYS A 80 2.21 2.82 11.80
C CYS A 80 3.12 2.13 12.82
N ASN A 81 2.59 1.80 13.99
CA ASN A 81 3.38 1.13 15.02
C ASN A 81 3.42 -0.39 14.82
N GLU A 82 4.18 -1.08 15.65
CA GLU A 82 4.39 -2.53 15.62
C GLU A 82 3.12 -3.35 15.85
N ALA A 83 2.10 -2.76 16.46
CA ALA A 83 0.77 -3.34 16.64
C ALA A 83 -0.20 -2.98 15.50
N LEU A 84 0.33 -2.44 14.38
CA LEU A 84 -0.41 -1.99 13.19
C LEU A 84 -1.45 -0.89 13.47
N ASN A 85 -1.29 -0.15 14.57
CA ASN A 85 -2.08 1.06 14.78
C ASN A 85 -1.53 2.13 13.86
N VAL A 86 -2.38 2.61 12.94
CA VAL A 86 -2.02 3.62 11.96
C VAL A 86 -2.66 4.97 12.31
N ARG A 87 -1.89 6.03 12.11
CA ARG A 87 -2.34 7.43 12.19
C ARG A 87 -1.85 8.15 10.95
N GLY A 88 -2.71 9.02 10.41
CA GLY A 88 -2.39 9.83 9.23
C GLY A 88 -2.75 11.29 9.43
N PHE A 89 -1.98 12.17 8.81
CA PHE A 89 -2.27 13.60 8.77
C PHE A 89 -1.71 14.20 7.49
N ALA A 90 -2.51 15.02 6.82
CA ALA A 90 -2.05 15.92 5.77
C ALA A 90 -2.40 17.37 6.07
N LYS A 91 -1.45 18.27 5.78
CA LYS A 91 -1.73 19.68 5.49
C LYS A 91 -2.06 19.79 4.01
N TYR A 92 -3.08 20.57 3.67
CA TYR A 92 -3.50 20.75 2.29
C TYR A 92 -3.88 22.21 2.01
N GLY A 93 -3.65 22.63 0.77
CA GLY A 93 -4.16 23.86 0.18
C GLY A 93 -5.34 23.57 -0.76
N ALA A 94 -5.54 24.44 -1.75
CA ALA A 94 -6.58 24.24 -2.76
C ALA A 94 -6.20 23.11 -3.73
N ALA A 95 -6.61 21.87 -3.44
CA ALA A 95 -6.39 20.71 -4.31
C ALA A 95 -7.51 20.59 -5.35
N THR A 96 -7.21 20.93 -6.61
CA THR A 96 -8.16 20.84 -7.74
C THR A 96 -7.91 19.64 -8.65
N SER A 97 -6.74 19.01 -8.55
CA SER A 97 -6.30 17.87 -9.35
C SER A 97 -6.01 16.67 -8.46
N SER A 98 -6.25 15.47 -9.00
CA SER A 98 -5.87 14.19 -8.37
C SER A 98 -4.51 13.67 -8.85
N ALA A 99 -3.87 14.35 -9.82
CA ALA A 99 -2.58 13.94 -10.32
C ALA A 99 -1.53 14.04 -9.21
N ILE A 100 -0.73 12.99 -9.05
CA ILE A 100 0.27 12.93 -7.98
C ILE A 100 1.29 14.08 -8.08
N GLY A 101 1.66 14.49 -9.30
CA GLY A 101 2.54 15.63 -9.54
C GLY A 101 1.97 16.95 -9.00
N ASP A 102 0.66 17.19 -9.15
CA ASP A 102 0.03 18.44 -8.67
C ASP A 102 -0.18 18.43 -7.15
N LEU A 103 -0.48 17.25 -6.58
CA LEU A 103 -0.65 17.10 -5.15
C LEU A 103 0.68 17.27 -4.42
N LEU A 104 1.77 16.70 -4.95
CA LEU A 104 3.06 16.63 -4.25
C LEU A 104 4.05 17.72 -4.70
N GLY A 105 3.95 18.20 -5.94
CA GLY A 105 4.95 19.11 -6.54
C GLY A 105 6.33 18.46 -6.59
N ASP A 106 7.36 19.24 -6.24
CA ASP A 106 8.75 18.74 -6.04
C ASP A 106 8.87 18.01 -4.68
N GLY A 107 8.00 17.03 -4.48
CA GLY A 107 7.86 16.30 -3.24
C GLY A 107 9.09 15.44 -2.90
N LYS A 108 9.31 15.24 -1.61
CA LYS A 108 10.24 14.25 -1.07
C LYS A 108 9.47 13.34 -0.14
N LEU A 109 9.57 12.04 -0.37
CA LEU A 109 8.97 11.02 0.49
C LEU A 109 10.09 10.30 1.25
N LEU A 110 10.09 10.46 2.57
CA LEU A 110 11.00 9.81 3.50
C LEU A 110 10.27 8.66 4.21
N MET A 111 10.83 7.47 4.13
CA MET A 111 10.48 6.33 4.96
C MET A 111 11.47 6.25 6.12
N SER A 112 10.97 6.15 7.35
CA SER A 112 11.76 5.87 8.55
C SER A 112 11.23 4.59 9.21
N LEU A 113 12.14 3.67 9.52
CA LEU A 113 11.83 2.42 10.20
C LEU A 113 12.64 2.37 11.50
N ASP A 114 11.94 2.43 12.62
CA ASP A 114 12.51 2.28 13.96
C ASP A 114 12.28 0.85 14.43
N THR A 115 13.36 0.14 14.77
CA THR A 115 13.31 -1.24 15.28
C THR A 115 14.05 -1.33 16.61
N PRO A 116 13.62 -2.22 17.53
CA PRO A 116 14.24 -2.35 18.86
C PRO A 116 15.75 -2.65 18.83
N ASP A 117 16.22 -3.32 17.78
CA ASP A 117 17.61 -3.77 17.63
C ASP A 117 18.52 -2.72 16.98
N ALA A 118 17.95 -1.61 16.46
CA ALA A 118 18.70 -0.57 15.76
C ALA A 118 18.93 0.67 16.65
N PRO A 119 20.17 1.17 16.80
CA PRO A 119 20.46 2.33 17.64
C PRO A 119 19.94 3.65 17.06
N GLN A 120 19.63 3.69 15.77
CA GLN A 120 19.03 4.80 15.05
C GLN A 120 18.04 4.26 14.01
N PRO A 121 16.95 4.99 13.69
CA PRO A 121 16.02 4.57 12.66
C PRO A 121 16.70 4.41 11.30
N TYR A 122 16.35 3.34 10.59
CA TYR A 122 16.71 3.20 9.19
C TYR A 122 15.90 4.18 8.36
N GLN A 123 16.56 4.97 7.51
CA GLN A 123 15.92 5.99 6.69
C GLN A 123 16.18 5.77 5.20
N SER A 124 15.13 5.91 4.40
CA SER A 124 15.18 5.72 2.96
C SER A 124 14.30 6.75 2.26
N TYR A 125 14.84 7.39 1.22
CA TYR A 125 14.04 8.22 0.34
C TYR A 125 13.33 7.33 -0.69
N VAL A 126 12.02 7.49 -0.79
CA VAL A 126 11.18 6.84 -1.80
C VAL A 126 11.11 7.79 -3.00
N PRO A 127 11.69 7.44 -4.16
CA PRO A 127 11.61 8.27 -5.35
C PRO A 127 10.16 8.37 -5.82
N ILE A 128 9.66 9.60 -6.03
CA ILE A 128 8.31 9.84 -6.54
C ILE A 128 8.37 9.72 -8.07
N GLU A 129 8.41 8.47 -8.55
CA GLU A 129 8.43 8.11 -9.97
C GLU A 129 7.10 7.40 -10.31
N GLY A 130 6.37 7.91 -11.31
CA GLY A 130 5.09 7.34 -11.75
C GLY A 130 3.94 8.34 -11.65
N SER A 131 2.76 7.91 -12.10
CA SER A 131 1.53 8.70 -12.14
C SER A 131 0.63 8.46 -10.94
N THR A 132 0.85 7.38 -10.19
CA THR A 132 0.04 6.99 -9.03
C THR A 132 0.90 6.62 -7.82
N LEU A 133 0.32 6.67 -6.62
CA LEU A 133 1.02 6.27 -5.40
C LEU A 133 1.39 4.78 -5.42
N ALA A 134 0.55 3.95 -6.04
CA ALA A 134 0.83 2.53 -6.22
C ALA A 134 2.10 2.31 -7.07
N GLU A 135 2.27 3.04 -8.18
CA GLU A 135 3.46 2.96 -9.02
C GLU A 135 4.74 3.42 -8.30
N VAL A 136 4.63 4.49 -7.50
CA VAL A 136 5.73 5.02 -6.68
C VAL A 136 6.25 3.94 -5.73
N PHE A 137 5.35 3.34 -4.93
CA PHE A 137 5.75 2.31 -3.97
C PHE A 137 6.09 0.97 -4.62
N GLN A 138 5.44 0.60 -5.72
CA GLN A 138 5.79 -0.60 -6.48
C GLN A 138 7.23 -0.54 -6.99
N SER A 139 7.62 0.60 -7.57
CA SER A 139 8.98 0.83 -8.06
C SER A 139 10.00 0.81 -6.92
N TYR A 140 9.68 1.46 -5.80
CA TYR A 140 10.53 1.47 -4.61
C TYR A 140 10.74 0.08 -4.03
N LEU A 141 9.66 -0.66 -3.73
CA LEU A 141 9.73 -1.99 -3.13
C LEU A 141 10.44 -3.00 -4.04
N THR A 142 10.21 -2.90 -5.36
CA THR A 142 10.92 -3.74 -6.34
C THR A 142 12.43 -3.49 -6.30
N ARG A 143 12.87 -2.23 -6.17
CA ARG A 143 14.29 -1.88 -6.08
C ARG A 143 14.89 -2.23 -4.71
N SER A 144 14.17 -1.97 -3.61
CA SER A 144 14.70 -2.15 -2.25
C SER A 144 14.80 -3.62 -1.84
N GLU A 145 13.86 -4.46 -2.26
CA GLU A 145 13.84 -5.88 -1.91
C GLU A 145 14.33 -6.80 -3.03
N GLN A 146 14.60 -6.26 -4.22
CA GLN A 146 14.97 -7.03 -5.42
C GLN A 146 13.95 -8.13 -5.76
N GLN A 147 12.68 -7.90 -5.42
CA GLN A 147 11.57 -8.81 -5.66
C GLN A 147 10.52 -8.12 -6.51
N SER A 148 10.06 -8.80 -7.56
CA SER A 148 8.95 -8.30 -8.38
C SER A 148 7.74 -8.05 -7.47
N THR A 149 7.29 -6.80 -7.46
CA THR A 149 6.19 -6.32 -6.63
C THR A 149 5.06 -5.84 -7.52
N ALA A 150 3.83 -6.14 -7.15
CA ALA A 150 2.64 -5.55 -7.73
C ALA A 150 1.78 -4.97 -6.61
N LEU A 151 1.28 -3.76 -6.83
CA LEU A 151 0.57 -3.00 -5.79
C LEU A 151 -0.71 -2.38 -6.35
N LEU A 152 -1.80 -2.54 -5.60
CA LEU A 152 -3.05 -1.81 -5.80
C LEU A 152 -3.38 -1.05 -4.53
N LEU A 153 -3.74 0.22 -4.66
CA LEU A 153 -4.15 1.07 -3.54
C LEU A 153 -5.41 1.84 -3.94
N VAL A 154 -6.43 1.80 -3.10
CA VAL A 154 -7.67 2.55 -3.30
C VAL A 154 -8.13 3.16 -1.99
N ALA A 155 -8.75 4.33 -2.07
CA ALA A 155 -9.36 4.97 -0.90
C ALA A 155 -10.48 5.90 -1.32
N ASP A 156 -11.60 5.80 -0.60
CA ASP A 156 -12.76 6.68 -0.72
C ASP A 156 -13.12 7.28 0.66
N GLU A 157 -14.28 7.93 0.78
CA GLU A 157 -14.76 8.52 2.04
C GLU A 157 -15.07 7.47 3.14
N ASN A 158 -15.13 6.18 2.81
CA ASN A 158 -15.58 5.13 3.72
C ASN A 158 -14.49 4.12 4.07
N THR A 159 -13.59 3.83 3.12
CA THR A 159 -12.61 2.75 3.20
C THR A 159 -11.31 3.13 2.52
N ALA A 160 -10.18 2.79 3.13
CA ALA A 160 -8.89 2.70 2.48
C ALA A 160 -8.46 1.23 2.39
N ALA A 161 -8.00 0.78 1.24
CA ALA A 161 -7.65 -0.62 1.03
C ALA A 161 -6.45 -0.76 0.08
N GLY A 162 -5.80 -1.92 0.14
CA GLY A 162 -4.71 -2.22 -0.76
C GLY A 162 -4.40 -3.70 -0.86
N LEU A 163 -3.80 -4.10 -1.97
CA LEU A 163 -3.30 -5.43 -2.26
C LEU A 163 -1.82 -5.31 -2.63
N LEU A 164 -0.96 -6.01 -1.89
CA LEU A 164 0.45 -6.18 -2.19
C LEU A 164 0.70 -7.63 -2.61
N LEU A 165 1.34 -7.83 -3.75
CA LEU A 165 1.83 -9.13 -4.21
C LEU A 165 3.34 -9.04 -4.39
N GLN A 166 4.06 -10.06 -3.91
CA GLN A 166 5.51 -10.16 -3.99
C GLN A 166 5.91 -11.55 -4.45
N LYS A 167 6.75 -11.59 -5.48
CA LYS A 167 7.35 -12.82 -5.99
C LYS A 167 8.44 -13.32 -5.04
N LEU A 168 8.33 -14.57 -4.56
CA LEU A 168 9.36 -15.16 -3.71
C LEU A 168 10.55 -15.67 -4.55
N PRO A 169 11.71 -15.93 -3.91
CA PRO A 169 12.81 -16.64 -4.56
C PRO A 169 12.31 -17.96 -5.16
N ASP A 170 12.82 -18.30 -6.34
CA ASP A 170 12.52 -19.54 -7.08
C ASP A 170 11.11 -19.67 -7.68
N ALA A 171 10.26 -18.64 -7.59
CA ALA A 171 8.92 -18.66 -8.20
C ALA A 171 8.94 -19.01 -9.70
N ASP A 172 9.95 -18.52 -10.45
CA ASP A 172 10.11 -18.84 -11.88
C ASP A 172 10.47 -20.30 -12.15
N GLN A 173 11.13 -20.99 -11.20
CA GLN A 173 11.43 -22.41 -11.34
C GLN A 173 10.15 -23.25 -11.18
N LYS A 174 9.18 -22.73 -10.42
CA LYS A 174 7.92 -23.40 -10.12
C LYS A 174 6.87 -23.18 -11.21
N ASP A 175 6.68 -21.92 -11.61
CA ASP A 175 5.84 -21.53 -12.74
C ASP A 175 6.42 -20.26 -13.39
N PRO A 176 7.13 -20.39 -14.53
CA PRO A 176 7.73 -19.24 -15.23
C PRO A 176 6.74 -18.13 -15.62
N ASP A 177 5.45 -18.46 -15.76
CA ASP A 177 4.39 -17.50 -16.12
C ASP A 177 3.50 -17.12 -14.92
N GLY A 178 3.67 -17.76 -13.77
CA GLY A 178 2.82 -17.59 -12.59
C GLY A 178 2.72 -16.13 -12.13
N TRP A 179 3.84 -15.39 -12.19
CA TRP A 179 3.88 -13.97 -11.86
C TRP A 179 3.06 -13.11 -12.82
N ASN A 180 3.21 -13.32 -14.14
CA ASN A 180 2.46 -12.56 -15.14
C ASN A 180 0.96 -12.81 -15.01
N ARG A 181 0.57 -14.08 -14.82
CA ARG A 181 -0.82 -14.48 -14.68
C ARG A 181 -1.48 -13.83 -13.47
N ILE A 182 -0.85 -13.87 -12.30
CA ILE A 182 -1.46 -13.31 -11.08
C ILE A 182 -1.53 -11.78 -11.14
N THR A 183 -0.53 -11.13 -11.73
CA THR A 183 -0.51 -9.67 -11.86
C THR A 183 -1.55 -9.16 -12.84
N LEU A 184 -1.74 -9.85 -13.97
CA LEU A 184 -2.85 -9.57 -14.90
C LEU A 184 -4.21 -9.75 -14.21
N LEU A 185 -4.39 -10.83 -13.44
CA LEU A 185 -5.62 -11.05 -12.68
C LEU A 185 -5.85 -9.93 -11.65
N ALA A 186 -4.81 -9.51 -10.93
CA ALA A 186 -4.90 -8.42 -9.97
C ALA A 186 -5.30 -7.10 -10.65
N GLN A 187 -4.76 -6.79 -11.82
CA GLN A 187 -5.12 -5.59 -12.59
C GLN A 187 -6.59 -5.55 -13.03
N THR A 188 -7.27 -6.69 -13.11
CA THR A 188 -8.71 -6.72 -13.40
C THR A 188 -9.59 -6.38 -12.20
N LEU A 189 -9.03 -6.32 -10.99
CA LEU A 189 -9.78 -5.99 -9.78
C LEU A 189 -10.23 -4.53 -9.84
N LYS A 190 -11.54 -4.33 -9.81
CA LYS A 190 -12.13 -2.99 -9.73
C LYS A 190 -12.04 -2.44 -8.32
N GLU A 191 -12.10 -1.11 -8.16
CA GLU A 191 -12.08 -0.46 -6.84
C GLU A 191 -13.19 -0.95 -5.91
N ASN A 192 -14.42 -1.03 -6.43
CA ASN A 192 -15.59 -1.55 -5.73
C ASN A 192 -15.47 -3.03 -5.38
N GLU A 193 -14.66 -3.75 -6.15
CA GLU A 193 -14.20 -5.05 -5.74
C GLU A 193 -13.29 -4.83 -4.55
N ILE A 194 -12.10 -4.22 -4.61
CA ILE A 194 -11.15 -4.28 -3.47
C ILE A 194 -11.72 -3.78 -2.12
N PHE A 195 -12.73 -2.90 -2.11
CA PHE A 195 -13.46 -2.52 -0.89
C PHE A 195 -14.28 -3.63 -0.19
N ARG A 196 -14.71 -4.69 -0.90
CA ARG A 196 -15.50 -5.80 -0.32
C ARG A 196 -14.64 -6.85 0.42
N SER A 197 -15.22 -7.53 1.41
CA SER A 197 -14.53 -8.41 2.38
C SER A 197 -13.47 -9.38 1.81
N VAL A 198 -12.46 -9.67 2.63
CA VAL A 198 -11.18 -10.36 2.33
C VAL A 198 -11.31 -11.88 2.13
N GLU A 199 -12.17 -12.59 2.87
CA GLU A 199 -12.25 -14.06 2.86
C GLU A 199 -12.67 -14.70 1.51
N PRO A 200 -13.64 -14.15 0.75
CA PRO A 200 -13.96 -14.71 -0.57
C PRO A 200 -12.84 -14.57 -1.60
N ARG A 201 -11.84 -13.71 -1.37
CA ARG A 201 -10.98 -13.17 -2.45
C ARG A 201 -9.67 -13.89 -2.63
N VAL A 202 -9.04 -14.28 -1.52
CA VAL A 202 -7.95 -15.25 -1.57
C VAL A 202 -8.48 -16.51 -2.27
N SER A 203 -9.71 -16.93 -1.94
CA SER A 203 -10.37 -18.02 -2.66
C SER A 203 -10.64 -17.73 -4.15
N LEU A 204 -11.02 -16.50 -4.54
CA LEU A 204 -11.22 -16.14 -5.96
C LEU A 204 -9.90 -16.09 -6.75
N LEU A 205 -8.83 -15.53 -6.18
CA LEU A 205 -7.52 -15.53 -6.81
C LEU A 205 -6.96 -16.96 -6.88
N SER A 206 -7.09 -17.77 -5.83
CA SER A 206 -6.67 -19.17 -5.81
C SER A 206 -7.51 -20.06 -6.75
N ARG A 207 -8.83 -19.81 -6.88
CA ARG A 207 -9.69 -20.55 -7.82
C ARG A 207 -9.40 -20.18 -9.27
N ARG A 208 -9.11 -18.92 -9.55
CA ARG A 208 -8.73 -18.46 -10.91
C ARG A 208 -7.30 -18.87 -11.28
N SER A 209 -6.38 -18.95 -10.33
CA SER A 209 -5.03 -19.48 -10.58
C SER A 209 -5.02 -21.00 -10.82
N ASN A 210 -5.88 -21.75 -10.11
CA ASN A 210 -5.94 -23.22 -10.21
C ASN A 210 -6.88 -23.73 -11.32
N GLY A 211 -7.66 -22.85 -11.95
CA GLY A 211 -8.64 -23.20 -12.99
C GLY A 211 -8.14 -23.11 -14.43
N ALA A 212 -6.84 -22.92 -14.65
CA ALA A 212 -6.22 -22.77 -15.97
C ALA A 212 -5.24 -23.92 -16.30
N ALA A 213 -5.61 -25.15 -15.90
CA ALA A 213 -4.94 -26.38 -16.33
C ALA A 213 -5.81 -27.11 -17.35
#